data_AF-A0A2E0YC43-F1
#
_entry.id   AF-A0A2E0YC43-F1
#
_cell.length_a   1.000
_cell.length_b   1.000
_cell.length_c   1.000
_cell.angle_alpha   90.00
_cell.angle_beta   90.00
_cell.angle_gamma   90.00
#
_symmetry.space_group_name_H-M   'P 1'
#
loop_
_entity.id
_entity.type
_entity.pdbx_description
1 polymer ?
#
loop_
_entity_poly.entity_id
_entity_poly.type
_entity_poly.pdbx_seq_one_letter_code
_entity_poly.pdbx_strand_id
1 'polypeptide(L)'
;MEIPPQLESMLRGERGQAKEMGARLVLDMADTAGAQSLIPAVHAHVSGVSVITGGPGLRRFLSEISNTGDQVSIPTTLNSAGCDRQKIEEMGIEYPSFL
;
A
#
# COMPACT_ATOMS: atom_id res chain seq x y z
N MET A 1 -19.26 11.20 6.05
CA MET A 1 -18.25 11.74 6.98
C MET A 1 -17.77 13.10 6.47
N GLU A 2 -17.54 14.08 7.35
CA GLU A 2 -16.80 15.30 6.99
C GLU A 2 -15.35 14.94 6.68
N ILE A 3 -14.84 15.33 5.51
CA ILE A 3 -13.49 14.93 5.06
C ILE A 3 -12.45 15.74 5.85
N PRO A 4 -11.56 15.10 6.62
CA PRO A 4 -10.52 15.83 7.34
C PRO A 4 -9.58 16.58 6.36
N PRO A 5 -9.05 17.76 6.73
CA PRO A 5 -8.15 18.55 5.86
C PRO A 5 -6.95 17.75 5.33
N GLN A 6 -6.45 16.80 6.13
CA GLN A 6 -5.40 15.88 5.71
C GLN A 6 -5.82 15.05 4.48
N LEU A 7 -7.02 14.45 4.49
CA LEU A 7 -7.52 13.67 3.36
C LEU A 7 -7.86 14.57 2.17
N GLU A 8 -8.37 15.79 2.39
CA GLU A 8 -8.60 16.73 1.29
C GLU A 8 -7.31 17.07 0.53
N SER A 9 -6.22 17.37 1.25
CA SER A 9 -4.91 17.65 0.62
C SER A 9 -4.40 16.45 -0.18
N MET A 10 -4.63 15.23 0.32
CA MET A 10 -4.25 14.00 -0.37
C MET A 10 -5.08 13.80 -1.64
N LEU A 11 -6.41 14.00 -1.58
CA LEU A 11 -7.31 13.88 -2.73
C LEU A 11 -7.01 14.88 -3.86
N ARG A 12 -6.48 16.05 -3.53
CA ARG A 12 -6.03 17.05 -4.51
C ARG A 12 -4.67 16.72 -5.14
N GLY A 13 -4.04 15.62 -4.73
CA GLY A 13 -2.72 15.21 -5.22
C GLY A 13 -1.55 15.98 -4.60
N GLU A 14 -1.81 16.91 -3.67
CA GLU A 14 -0.78 17.79 -3.04
C GLU A 14 0.24 17.01 -2.20
N ARG A 15 -0.05 15.73 -1.91
CA ARG A 15 0.74 14.87 -1.03
C ARG A 15 1.35 13.67 -1.75
N GLY A 16 1.31 13.64 -3.08
CA GLY A 16 1.83 12.55 -3.90
C GLY A 16 0.77 11.53 -4.29
N GLN A 17 1.05 10.81 -5.38
CA GLN A 17 0.08 9.94 -6.06
C GLN A 17 -0.34 8.75 -5.18
N ALA A 18 0.58 8.18 -4.39
CA ALA A 18 0.24 7.05 -3.53
C ALA A 18 -0.74 7.46 -2.42
N LYS A 19 -0.58 8.68 -1.89
CA LYS A 19 -1.46 9.20 -0.83
C LYS A 19 -2.82 9.63 -1.39
N GLU A 20 -2.88 10.15 -2.61
CA GLU A 20 -4.14 10.40 -3.31
C GLU A 20 -4.95 9.11 -3.47
N MET A 21 -4.31 8.05 -3.97
CA MET A 21 -4.94 6.75 -4.12
C MET A 21 -5.42 6.18 -2.78
N GLY A 22 -4.59 6.27 -1.74
CA GLY A 22 -4.96 5.84 -0.39
C GLY A 22 -6.13 6.63 0.20
N ALA A 23 -6.19 7.95 -0.01
CA ALA A 23 -7.28 8.78 0.46
C ALA A 23 -8.62 8.43 -0.21
N ARG A 24 -8.62 8.14 -1.52
CA ARG A 24 -9.80 7.64 -2.23
C ARG A 24 -10.30 6.33 -1.62
N LEU A 25 -9.42 5.35 -1.43
CA LEU A 25 -9.76 4.06 -0.83
C LEU A 25 -10.34 4.20 0.59
N VAL A 26 -9.74 5.05 1.43
CA VAL A 26 -10.23 5.30 2.79
C VAL A 26 -11.65 5.88 2.78
N LEU A 27 -11.95 6.78 1.84
CA LEU A 27 -13.29 7.38 1.73
C LEU A 27 -14.32 6.40 1.18
N ASP A 28 -13.96 5.59 0.18
CA ASP A 28 -14.85 4.54 -0.35
C ASP A 28 -15.20 3.51 0.75
N MET A 29 -14.22 3.13 1.57
CA MET A 29 -14.43 2.26 2.72
C MET A 29 -15.26 2.93 3.81
N ALA A 30 -15.03 4.22 4.07
CA ALA A 30 -15.82 4.98 5.04
C ALA A 30 -17.29 5.07 4.63
N ASP A 31 -17.58 5.33 3.35
CA ASP A 31 -18.94 5.37 2.81
C ASP A 31 -19.61 4.00 2.93
N THR A 32 -18.92 2.94 2.47
CA THR A 32 -19.41 1.56 2.54
C THR A 32 -19.71 1.11 3.98
N ALA A 33 -18.88 1.52 4.94
CA ALA A 33 -19.02 1.16 6.34
C ALA A 33 -19.97 2.09 7.13
N GLY A 34 -20.48 3.16 6.53
CA GLY A 34 -21.24 4.20 7.25
C GLY A 34 -20.42 4.92 8.31
N ALA A 35 -19.10 5.01 8.14
CA ALA A 35 -18.20 5.63 9.09
C ALA A 35 -18.44 7.16 9.16
N GLN A 36 -18.38 7.69 10.38
CA GLN A 36 -18.66 9.11 10.64
C GLN A 36 -17.40 9.95 10.82
N SER A 37 -16.27 9.32 11.16
CA SER A 37 -15.00 9.99 11.42
C SER A 37 -13.81 9.10 11.09
N LEU A 38 -12.67 9.74 10.84
CA LEU A 38 -11.37 9.09 10.66
C LEU A 38 -10.61 9.13 11.98
N ILE A 39 -10.14 7.97 12.44
CA ILE A 39 -9.18 7.89 13.55
C ILE A 39 -7.77 7.86 12.96
N PRO A 40 -6.89 8.85 13.25
CA PRO A 40 -5.54 8.86 12.71
C PRO A 40 -4.71 7.67 13.23
N ALA A 41 -4.08 6.93 12.32
CA ALA A 41 -3.08 5.95 12.68
C ALA A 41 -1.80 6.66 13.13
N VAL A 42 -1.18 6.18 14.22
CA VAL A 42 0.08 6.72 14.76
C VAL A 42 1.28 5.84 14.43
N HIS A 43 1.08 4.54 14.30
CA HIS A 43 2.07 3.54 13.93
C HIS A 43 1.40 2.48 13.05
N ALA A 44 2.16 1.90 12.12
CA ALA A 44 1.66 0.82 11.28
C ALA A 44 2.66 -0.35 11.20
N HIS A 45 2.13 -1.56 11.15
CA HIS A 45 2.84 -2.73 10.66
C HIS A 45 2.15 -3.22 9.40
N VAL A 46 2.83 -3.13 8.26
CA VAL A 46 2.31 -3.63 6.98
C VAL A 46 2.57 -5.13 6.91
N SER A 47 1.56 -5.89 7.35
CA SER A 47 1.55 -7.34 7.18
C SER A 47 1.12 -7.72 5.76
N GLY A 48 1.67 -8.79 5.21
CA GLY A 48 1.13 -9.40 3.98
C GLY A 48 1.74 -8.91 2.66
N VAL A 49 2.97 -8.40 2.63
CA VAL A 49 3.70 -8.18 1.35
C VAL A 49 4.20 -9.52 0.79
N SER A 50 3.27 -10.39 0.40
CA SER A 50 3.57 -11.67 -0.24
C SER A 50 3.54 -11.51 -1.76
N VAL A 51 4.68 -11.16 -2.33
CA VAL A 51 4.88 -11.14 -3.79
C VAL A 51 4.67 -12.50 -4.45
N ILE A 52 4.71 -13.58 -3.65
CA ILE A 52 4.46 -14.95 -4.07
C ILE A 52 2.97 -15.19 -4.32
N THR A 53 2.11 -14.84 -3.36
CA THR A 53 0.68 -15.16 -3.44
C THR A 53 -0.17 -14.03 -4.02
N GLY A 54 0.34 -12.80 -4.03
CA GLY A 54 -0.39 -11.64 -4.58
C GLY A 54 -0.42 -11.54 -6.10
N GLY A 55 0.33 -12.40 -6.79
CA GLY A 55 0.33 -12.49 -8.25
C GLY A 55 0.82 -11.22 -8.97
N PRO A 56 0.64 -11.15 -10.31
CA PRO A 56 1.11 -10.04 -11.12
C PRO A 56 0.47 -8.70 -10.76
N GLY A 57 -0.79 -8.70 -10.33
CA GLY A 57 -1.52 -7.49 -9.94
C GLY A 57 -0.89 -6.79 -8.74
N LEU A 58 -0.61 -7.53 -7.66
CA LEU A 58 0.05 -6.96 -6.48
C LEU A 58 1.46 -6.46 -6.84
N ARG A 59 2.23 -7.22 -7.64
CA ARG A 59 3.59 -6.80 -8.02
C ARG A 59 3.59 -5.53 -8.85
N ARG A 60 2.69 -5.43 -9.83
CA ARG A 60 2.52 -4.22 -10.63
C ARG A 60 2.13 -3.04 -9.75
N PHE A 61 1.16 -3.22 -8.86
CA PHE A 61 0.74 -2.20 -7.91
C PHE A 61 1.92 -1.72 -7.03
N LEU A 62 2.67 -2.66 -6.41
CA LEU A 62 3.83 -2.34 -5.60
C LEU A 62 4.92 -1.61 -6.40
N SER A 63 5.16 -2.02 -7.66
CA SER A 63 6.09 -1.32 -8.55
C SER A 63 5.63 0.09 -8.87
N GLU A 64 4.36 0.28 -9.26
CA GLU A 64 3.77 1.57 -9.58
C GLU A 64 3.86 2.53 -8.38
N ILE A 65 3.46 2.10 -7.17
CA ILE A 65 3.55 2.97 -5.99
C ILE A 65 5.01 3.27 -5.61
N SER A 66 5.94 2.32 -5.81
CA SER A 66 7.35 2.53 -5.47
C SER A 66 8.03 3.56 -6.40
N ASN A 67 7.56 3.66 -7.64
CA ASN A 67 8.08 4.61 -8.63
C ASN A 67 7.58 6.05 -8.43
N THR A 68 6.60 6.28 -7.55
CA THR A 68 6.09 7.64 -7.25
C THR A 68 7.08 8.49 -6.44
N GLY A 69 8.07 7.87 -5.80
CA GLY A 69 8.96 8.54 -4.84
C GLY A 69 8.30 8.87 -3.49
N ASP A 70 7.04 8.48 -3.28
CA ASP A 70 6.34 8.67 -2.02
C ASP A 70 6.94 7.83 -0.88
N GLN A 71 6.87 8.37 0.33
CA GLN A 71 7.30 7.69 1.56
C GLN A 71 6.15 7.53 2.55
N VAL A 72 6.33 6.58 3.48
CA VAL A 72 5.44 6.39 4.63
C VAL A 72 5.35 7.67 5.47
N SER A 73 4.16 7.97 6.00
CA SER A 73 3.90 9.22 6.75
C SER A 73 3.91 9.05 8.27
N ILE A 74 3.95 7.82 8.75
CA ILE A 74 4.03 7.45 10.17
C ILE A 74 5.09 6.36 10.35
N PRO A 75 5.66 6.17 11.54
CA PRO A 75 6.55 5.06 11.80
C PRO A 75 5.90 3.74 11.38
N THR A 76 6.51 3.11 10.38
CA THR A 76 5.95 1.95 9.70
C THR A 76 6.99 0.85 9.65
N THR A 77 6.60 -0.33 10.09
CA THR A 77 7.37 -1.56 9.86
C THR A 77 6.70 -2.36 8.74
N LEU A 78 7.48 -3.18 8.04
CA LEU A 78 6.95 -4.13 7.05
C LEU A 78 7.31 -5.55 7.48
N ASN A 79 6.45 -6.51 7.13
CA ASN A 79 6.88 -7.90 7.12
C ASN A 79 8.04 -8.09 6.14
N SER A 80 8.96 -9.00 6.47
CA SER A 80 9.99 -9.39 5.53
C SER A 80 9.34 -9.90 4.25
N ALA A 81 9.95 -9.58 3.10
CA ALA A 81 9.53 -10.20 1.86
C ALA A 81 9.66 -11.72 2.06
N GLY A 82 8.55 -12.46 1.91
CA GLY A 82 8.54 -13.93 1.98
C GLY A 82 9.33 -14.60 0.84
N CYS A 83 10.10 -13.83 0.08
CA CYS A 83 10.92 -14.20 -1.05
C CYS A 83 12.28 -13.52 -0.91
N ASP A 84 13.35 -14.29 -0.84
CA ASP A 84 14.70 -13.76 -0.96
C ASP A 84 15.08 -13.74 -2.45
N ARG A 85 15.33 -12.53 -2.97
CA ARG A 85 15.70 -12.33 -4.38
C ARG A 85 16.97 -13.11 -4.76
N GLN A 86 17.86 -13.36 -3.81
CA GLN A 86 19.11 -14.10 -4.04
C GLN A 86 18.91 -15.62 -4.03
N LYS A 87 17.75 -16.11 -3.58
CA LYS A 87 17.49 -17.54 -3.37
C LYS A 87 16.24 -18.05 -4.10
N ILE A 88 15.78 -17.35 -5.15
CA ILE A 88 14.57 -17.73 -5.90
C ILE A 88 14.62 -19.20 -6.36
N GLU A 89 15.78 -19.67 -6.86
CA GLU A 89 15.97 -21.06 -7.29
C GLU A 89 15.88 -22.04 -6.11
N GLU A 90 16.58 -21.78 -5.00
CA GLU A 90 16.55 -22.59 -3.78
C GLU A 90 15.14 -22.65 -3.16
N MET A 91 14.36 -21.60 -3.34
CA MET A 91 12.99 -21.49 -2.85
C MET A 91 11.97 -22.22 -3.75
N GLY A 92 12.40 -22.80 -4.89
CA GLY A 92 11.53 -23.53 -5.81
C GLY A 92 10.48 -22.65 -6.49
N ILE A 93 10.77 -21.35 -6.64
CA ILE A 93 9.86 -20.39 -7.27
C ILE A 93 10.00 -20.48 -8.80
N GLU A 94 8.90 -20.82 -9.50
CA GLU A 94 8.89 -20.97 -10.95
C GLU A 94 9.03 -19.63 -11.70
N TYR A 95 10.17 -19.45 -12.38
CA TYR A 95 10.50 -18.31 -13.24
C TYR A 95 10.44 -18.72 -14.73
N PRO A 96 10.05 -17.86 -15.72
CA PRO A 96 9.89 -16.40 -15.70
C PRO A 96 8.51 -15.88 -15.31
N SER A 97 7.51 -16.74 -15.12
CA SER A 97 6.12 -16.36 -14.81
C SER A 97 5.95 -15.59 -13.49
N PHE A 98 7.03 -15.50 -12.69
CA PHE A 98 7.06 -14.90 -11.37
C PHE A 98 7.46 -13.42 -11.31
N LEU A 99 8.37 -12.91 -12.17
CA LEU A 99 8.74 -11.48 -12.18
C LEU A 99 7.86 -10.71 -13.18
#